data_AF-A0A8X6NTT6-F1
#
_entry.id   AF-A0A8X6NTT6-F1
#
_cell.length_a   1.000
_cell.length_b   1.000
_cell.length_c   1.000
_cell.angle_alpha   90.00
_cell.angle_beta   90.00
_cell.angle_gamma   90.00
#
_symmetry.space_group_name_H-M   'P 1'
#
loop_
_entity.id
_entity.type
_entity.pdbx_description
1 polymer ?
#
loop_
_entity_poly.entity_id
_entity_poly.type
_entity_poly.pdbx_seq_one_letter_code
_entity_poly.pdbx_strand_id
1 'polypeptide(L)'
;MNNPVGFLVLEIIRPDLRTLMNEIATVSWTAGLCLLPMIAWASRSWVIISALNSSCAAILFLWGSLIPESPMWLVSQGQYRKATDILKKISYFNGKKAHQDDRLLERIQNFGNEYQRKVAANKNVSTRDFFTYPTLRKRFVCLAICWMMNTIPYAGLQMNTRFVPGNKFVNFFLASLVEIPAHFGTWFCIAYFGRRWNLLTAFIIATVSCFLTLPFHGKLYFDSRPKEKN
;
A
#
# COMPACT_ATOMS: atom_id res chain seq x y z
N MET A 1 5.56 4.10 -0.01
CA MET A 1 4.60 5.25 -0.04
C MET A 1 4.70 5.98 -1.38
N ASN A 2 4.46 5.32 -2.52
CA ASN A 2 4.75 5.89 -3.86
C ASN A 2 3.52 6.02 -4.78
N ASN A 3 2.29 5.97 -4.25
CA ASN A 3 1.10 6.07 -5.08
C ASN A 3 0.23 7.26 -4.66
N PRO A 4 0.37 8.44 -5.30
CA PRO A 4 -0.47 9.61 -5.00
C PRO A 4 -1.96 9.31 -5.23
N VAL A 5 -2.28 8.42 -6.16
CA VAL A 5 -3.66 7.98 -6.43
C VAL A 5 -4.24 7.25 -5.21
N GLY A 6 -3.45 6.40 -4.55
CA GLY A 6 -3.89 5.69 -3.35
C GLY A 6 -4.24 6.64 -2.19
N PHE A 7 -3.51 7.75 -2.06
CA PHE A 7 -3.82 8.76 -1.06
C PHE A 7 -5.11 9.52 -1.37
N LEU A 8 -5.29 9.93 -2.63
CA LEU A 8 -6.53 10.57 -3.09
C LEU A 8 -7.75 9.69 -2.85
N VAL A 9 -7.64 8.39 -3.14
CA VAL A 9 -8.70 7.40 -2.92
C VAL A 9 -9.03 7.28 -1.42
N LEU A 10 -8.03 7.17 -0.54
CA LEU A 10 -8.25 7.07 0.91
C LEU A 10 -8.88 8.34 1.50
N GLU A 11 -8.60 9.50 0.91
CA GLU A 11 -9.10 10.79 1.36
C GLU A 11 -10.55 11.03 0.96
N ILE A 12 -10.94 10.62 -0.26
CA ILE A 12 -12.31 10.73 -0.77
C ILE A 12 -13.24 9.70 -0.11
N ILE A 13 -12.69 8.57 0.34
CA ILE A 13 -13.47 7.46 0.89
C ILE A 13 -13.73 7.62 2.39
N ARG A 14 -14.91 7.13 2.80
CA ARG A 14 -15.36 7.15 4.19
C ARG A 14 -14.42 6.33 5.10
N PRO A 15 -14.20 6.76 6.36
CA PRO A 15 -13.20 6.15 7.25
C PRO A 15 -13.36 4.65 7.52
N ASP A 16 -14.60 4.15 7.52
CA ASP A 16 -15.01 2.76 7.70
C ASP A 16 -14.58 1.85 6.54
N LEU A 17 -14.57 2.38 5.30
CA LEU A 17 -14.21 1.64 4.10
C LEU A 17 -12.72 1.73 3.73
N ARG A 18 -11.94 2.55 4.43
CA ARG A 18 -10.51 2.77 4.10
C ARG A 18 -9.68 1.50 4.18
N THR A 19 -9.95 0.63 5.15
CA THR A 19 -9.24 -0.65 5.29
C THR A 19 -9.56 -1.56 4.13
N LEU A 20 -10.84 -1.72 3.78
CA LEU A 20 -11.29 -2.51 2.62
C LEU A 20 -10.64 -2.02 1.32
N MET A 21 -10.64 -0.71 1.08
CA MET A 21 -10.08 -0.15 -0.16
C MET A 21 -8.57 -0.31 -0.25
N ASN A 22 -7.87 -0.18 0.88
CA ASN A 22 -6.44 -0.46 0.93
C ASN A 22 -6.16 -1.94 0.61
N GLU A 23 -6.98 -2.87 1.12
CA GLU A 23 -6.82 -4.30 0.82
C GLU A 23 -7.19 -4.66 -0.63
N ILE A 24 -8.18 -3.99 -1.23
CA ILE A 24 -8.46 -4.18 -2.66
C ILE A 24 -7.26 -3.72 -3.51
N ALA A 25 -6.60 -2.64 -3.11
CA ALA A 25 -5.41 -2.14 -3.80
C ALA A 25 -4.21 -3.10 -3.68
N THR A 26 -4.01 -3.73 -2.52
CA THR A 26 -2.96 -4.75 -2.33
C THR A 26 -3.27 -6.02 -3.11
N VAL A 27 -4.52 -6.51 -3.11
CA VAL A 27 -4.92 -7.66 -3.92
C VAL A 27 -4.74 -7.39 -5.41
N SER A 28 -5.03 -6.17 -5.87
CA SER A 28 -4.79 -5.76 -7.27
C SER A 28 -3.30 -5.79 -7.63
N TRP A 29 -2.43 -5.37 -6.70
CA TRP A 29 -0.99 -5.47 -6.85
C TRP A 29 -0.52 -6.93 -6.98
N THR A 30 -1.00 -7.81 -6.10
CA THR A 30 -0.69 -9.25 -6.15
C THR A 30 -1.22 -9.90 -7.42
N ALA A 31 -2.41 -9.52 -7.89
CA ALA A 31 -2.94 -9.99 -9.17
C ALA A 31 -2.01 -9.63 -10.34
N GLY A 32 -1.46 -8.41 -10.34
CA GLY A 32 -0.43 -7.99 -11.29
C GLY A 32 0.83 -8.86 -11.21
N LEU A 33 1.29 -9.17 -9.99
CA LEU A 33 2.43 -10.08 -9.76
C LEU A 33 2.15 -11.51 -10.26
N CYS A 34 0.92 -12.02 -10.15
CA CYS A 34 0.52 -13.32 -10.69
C CYS A 34 0.48 -13.33 -12.22
N LEU A 35 0.02 -12.23 -12.85
CA LEU A 35 -0.05 -12.12 -14.31
C LEU A 35 1.33 -11.98 -14.97
N LEU A 36 2.26 -11.30 -14.30
CA LEU A 36 3.61 -11.05 -14.82
C LEU A 36 4.37 -12.33 -15.25
N PRO A 37 4.49 -13.40 -14.44
CA PRO A 37 5.16 -14.64 -14.84
C PRO A 37 4.39 -15.40 -15.95
N MET A 38 3.06 -15.28 -16.01
CA MET A 38 2.26 -15.89 -17.08
C MET A 38 2.55 -15.25 -18.43
N ILE A 39 2.57 -13.91 -18.47
CA ILE A 39 2.94 -13.13 -19.66
C ILE A 39 4.40 -13.39 -20.04
N ALA A 40 5.29 -13.46 -19.04
CA ALA A 40 6.69 -13.74 -19.26
C ALA A 40 6.93 -15.14 -19.84
N TRP A 41 6.15 -16.14 -19.41
CA TRP A 41 6.19 -17.49 -19.96
C TRP A 41 5.69 -17.54 -21.41
N ALA A 42 4.58 -16.85 -21.71
CA ALA A 42 4.00 -16.80 -23.05
C ALA A 42 4.87 -16.04 -24.06
N SER A 43 5.45 -14.91 -23.64
CA SER A 43 6.11 -13.99 -24.57
C SER A 43 7.61 -14.21 -24.73
N ARG A 44 8.30 -14.79 -23.73
CA ARG A 44 9.76 -15.08 -23.68
C ARG A 44 10.72 -13.92 -24.03
N SER A 45 10.22 -12.74 -24.40
CA SER A 45 10.97 -11.55 -24.79
C SER A 45 10.72 -10.42 -23.80
N TRP A 46 11.80 -9.87 -23.24
CA TRP A 46 11.73 -8.78 -22.26
C TRP A 46 11.14 -7.48 -22.84
N VAL A 47 11.29 -7.25 -24.16
CA VAL A 47 10.76 -6.06 -24.85
C VAL A 47 9.24 -6.02 -24.82
N ILE A 48 8.57 -7.15 -25.07
CA ILE A 48 7.11 -7.24 -25.10
C ILE A 48 6.55 -7.05 -23.69
N ILE A 49 7.21 -7.60 -22.67
CA ILE A 49 6.83 -7.41 -21.26
C ILE A 49 6.95 -5.93 -20.87
N SER A 50 8.06 -5.28 -21.22
CA SER A 50 8.27 -3.85 -20.97
C SER A 50 7.28 -2.98 -21.74
N ALA A 51 6.95 -3.33 -22.99
CA ALA A 51 5.97 -2.64 -23.80
C ALA A 51 4.57 -2.73 -23.18
N LEU A 52 4.11 -3.93 -22.83
CA LEU A 52 2.82 -4.15 -22.15
C LEU A 52 2.72 -3.37 -20.84
N ASN A 53 3.77 -3.41 -20.02
CA ASN A 53 3.81 -2.65 -18.77
C ASN A 53 3.72 -1.14 -19.02
N SER A 54 4.41 -0.65 -20.06
CA SER A 54 4.38 0.76 -20.46
C SER A 54 3.01 1.17 -20.99
N SER A 55 2.35 0.31 -21.77
CA SER A 55 0.98 0.52 -22.25
C SER A 55 -0.02 0.59 -21.10
N CYS A 56 0.06 -0.33 -20.13
CA CYS A 56 -0.78 -0.30 -18.93
C CYS A 56 -0.57 0.99 -18.12
N ALA A 57 0.69 1.42 -17.94
CA ALA A 57 1.02 2.66 -17.25
C ALA A 57 0.47 3.90 -18.00
N ALA A 58 0.54 3.92 -19.34
CA ALA A 58 0.01 5.00 -20.15
C ALA A 58 -1.51 5.12 -20.02
N ILE A 59 -2.24 4.00 -20.04
CA ILE A 59 -3.69 3.98 -19.84
C ILE A 59 -4.06 4.54 -18.45
N LEU A 60 -3.34 4.11 -17.40
CA LEU A 60 -3.55 4.61 -16.04
C LEU A 60 -3.24 6.11 -15.91
N PHE A 61 -2.23 6.60 -16.61
CA PHE A 61 -1.89 8.02 -16.63
C PHE A 61 -2.99 8.85 -17.29
N LEU A 62 -3.51 8.40 -18.43
CA LEU A 62 -4.65 9.02 -19.10
C LEU A 62 -5.89 9.02 -18.20
N TRP A 63 -6.18 7.89 -17.54
CA TRP A 63 -7.30 7.79 -16.60
C TRP A 63 -7.11 8.67 -15.36
N GLY A 64 -5.88 8.82 -14.87
CA GLY A 64 -5.55 9.68 -13.74
C GLY A 64 -5.94 11.14 -13.95
N SER A 65 -5.90 11.62 -15.19
CA SER A 65 -6.34 12.98 -15.53
C SER A 65 -7.85 13.22 -15.40
N LEU A 66 -8.66 12.15 -15.38
CA LEU A 66 -10.11 12.23 -15.20
C LEU A 66 -10.53 12.19 -13.72
N ILE A 67 -9.61 11.86 -12.80
CA ILE A 67 -9.92 11.76 -11.38
C ILE A 67 -10.00 13.17 -10.78
N PRO A 68 -11.10 13.52 -10.09
CA PRO A 68 -11.22 14.83 -9.44
C PRO A 68 -10.14 15.00 -8.38
N GLU A 69 -9.61 16.21 -8.24
CA GLU A 69 -8.66 16.56 -7.19
C GLU A 69 -9.27 16.35 -5.79
N SER A 70 -8.40 16.14 -4.80
CA SER A 70 -8.84 15.94 -3.42
C SER A 70 -9.59 17.17 -2.87
N PRO A 71 -10.80 17.00 -2.31
CA PRO A 71 -11.55 18.08 -1.68
C PRO A 71 -10.79 18.76 -0.54
N MET A 72 -10.02 18.00 0.24
CA MET A 72 -9.22 18.52 1.35
C MET A 72 -8.02 19.33 0.86
N TRP A 73 -7.38 18.90 -0.23
CA TRP A 73 -6.32 19.67 -0.85
C TRP A 73 -6.85 21.02 -1.34
N LEU A 74 -8.01 21.04 -2.01
CA LEU A 74 -8.67 22.27 -2.46
C LEU A 74 -9.03 23.22 -1.30
N VAL A 75 -9.48 22.67 -0.17
CA VAL A 75 -9.73 23.45 1.07
C VAL A 75 -8.43 24.06 1.60
N SER A 76 -7.31 23.32 1.58
CA SER A 76 -6.02 23.86 2.05
C SER A 76 -5.49 24.99 1.15
N GLN A 77 -5.78 24.94 -0.16
CA GLN A 77 -5.46 25.97 -1.15
C GLN A 77 -6.45 27.15 -1.15
N GLY A 78 -7.48 27.14 -0.30
CA GLY A 78 -8.52 28.18 -0.24
C GLY A 78 -9.53 28.13 -1.39
N GLN A 79 -9.52 27.10 -2.23
CA GLN A 79 -10.44 26.92 -3.37
C GLN A 79 -11.76 26.28 -2.94
N TYR A 80 -12.52 26.95 -2.05
CA TYR A 80 -13.72 26.39 -1.42
C TYR A 80 -14.86 26.06 -2.39
N ARG A 81 -15.01 26.83 -3.48
CA ARG A 81 -16.06 26.59 -4.49
C ARG A 81 -15.89 25.25 -5.20
N LYS A 82 -14.69 25.00 -5.74
CA LYS A 82 -14.36 23.72 -6.41
C LYS A 82 -14.49 22.52 -5.47
N ALA A 83 -14.05 22.66 -4.22
CA ALA A 83 -14.22 21.61 -3.21
C ALA A 83 -15.70 21.28 -2.99
N THR A 84 -16.55 22.31 -2.91
CA THR A 84 -18.01 22.16 -2.74
C THR A 84 -18.65 21.47 -3.95
N ASP A 85 -18.24 21.82 -5.18
CA ASP A 85 -18.77 21.19 -6.40
C ASP A 85 -18.44 19.69 -6.47
N ILE A 86 -17.21 19.31 -6.11
CA ILE A 86 -16.79 17.91 -6.04
C ILE A 86 -17.56 17.17 -4.95
N LEU A 87 -17.73 17.77 -3.76
CA LEU A 87 -18.53 17.20 -2.67
C LEU A 87 -20.00 17.04 -3.04
N LYS A 88 -20.60 18.00 -3.76
CA LYS A 88 -21.96 17.90 -4.29
C LYS A 88 -22.07 16.74 -5.26
N LYS A 89 -21.13 16.60 -6.21
CA LYS A 89 -21.07 15.48 -7.16
C LYS A 89 -20.95 14.12 -6.44
N ILE A 90 -20.04 14.01 -5.47
CA ILE A 90 -19.89 12.80 -4.63
C ILE A 90 -21.17 12.49 -3.85
N SER A 91 -21.85 13.51 -3.30
CA SER A 91 -23.08 13.32 -2.54
C SER A 91 -24.26 12.88 -3.41
N TYR A 92 -24.33 13.37 -4.65
CA TYR A 92 -25.29 12.94 -5.66
C TYR A 92 -25.12 11.45 -5.99
N PHE A 93 -23.89 11.01 -6.30
CA PHE A 93 -23.61 9.59 -6.56
C PHE A 93 -23.84 8.69 -5.34
N ASN A 94 -23.65 9.22 -4.13
CA ASN A 94 -23.92 8.50 -2.88
C ASN A 94 -25.39 8.52 -2.44
N GLY A 95 -26.30 9.13 -3.22
CA GLY A 95 -27.73 9.24 -2.87
C GLY A 95 -28.03 10.06 -1.61
N LYS A 96 -27.08 10.91 -1.16
CA LYS A 96 -27.25 11.74 0.04
C LYS A 96 -27.82 13.12 -0.33
N LYS A 97 -28.76 13.63 0.46
CA LYS A 97 -29.39 14.96 0.30
C LYS A 97 -28.45 16.17 0.49
N ALA A 98 -27.16 15.93 0.77
CA ALA A 98 -26.19 17.01 0.93
C ALA A 98 -26.06 17.88 -0.34
N HIS A 99 -26.34 17.36 -1.53
CA HIS A 99 -26.29 18.15 -2.78
C HIS A 99 -27.26 19.36 -2.81
N GLN A 100 -28.30 19.38 -1.97
CA GLN A 100 -29.33 20.42 -1.92
C GLN A 100 -29.11 21.48 -0.82
N ASP A 101 -28.08 21.32 0.03
CA ASP A 101 -27.83 22.25 1.13
C ASP A 101 -26.94 23.41 0.65
N ASP A 102 -27.56 24.57 0.40
CA ASP A 102 -26.85 25.81 0.02
C ASP A 102 -25.89 26.30 1.12
N ARG A 103 -26.05 25.84 2.37
CA ARG A 103 -25.14 26.16 3.48
C ARG A 103 -23.87 25.30 3.50
N LEU A 104 -23.69 24.35 2.58
CA LEU A 104 -22.46 23.55 2.51
C LEU A 104 -21.22 24.41 2.25
N LEU A 105 -21.34 25.43 1.39
CA LEU A 105 -20.23 26.32 1.06
C LEU A 105 -19.74 27.04 2.32
N GLU A 106 -20.67 27.59 3.12
CA GLU A 106 -20.36 28.29 4.36
C GLU A 106 -19.72 27.36 5.40
N ARG A 107 -20.21 26.11 5.54
CA ARG A 107 -19.59 25.14 6.46
C ARG A 107 -18.16 24.79 6.06
N ILE A 108 -17.91 24.59 4.76
CA ILE A 108 -16.58 24.27 4.23
C ILE A 108 -15.64 25.47 4.40
N GLN A 109 -16.13 26.70 4.17
CA GLN A 109 -15.37 27.93 4.40
C GLN A 109 -15.02 28.12 5.87
N ASN A 110 -15.97 27.91 6.79
CA ASN A 110 -15.73 28.00 8.22
C ASN A 110 -14.70 26.97 8.69
N PHE A 111 -14.82 25.72 8.24
CA PHE A 111 -13.86 24.66 8.52
C PHE A 111 -12.46 24.98 7.95
N GLY A 112 -12.39 25.44 6.71
CA GLY A 112 -11.14 25.83 6.05
C GLY A 112 -10.44 26.99 6.76
N ASN A 113 -11.20 28.01 7.15
CA ASN A 113 -10.68 29.16 7.90
C ASN A 113 -10.19 28.77 9.30
N GLU A 114 -10.90 27.88 10.00
CA GLU A 114 -10.44 27.34 11.28
C GLU A 114 -9.15 26.52 11.12
N TYR A 115 -9.08 25.69 10.07
CA TYR A 115 -7.91 24.90 9.75
C TYR A 115 -6.70 25.80 9.45
N GLN A 116 -6.87 26.82 8.62
CA GLN A 116 -5.83 27.80 8.31
C GLN A 116 -5.39 28.58 9.56
N ARG A 117 -6.31 28.95 10.46
CA ARG A 117 -5.96 29.58 11.74
C ARG A 117 -5.10 28.65 12.62
N LYS A 118 -5.43 27.37 12.70
CA LYS A 118 -4.63 26.38 13.45
C LYS A 118 -3.26 26.15 12.84
N VAL A 119 -3.15 26.14 11.51
CA VAL A 119 -1.86 26.02 10.81
C VAL A 119 -1.03 27.29 10.98
N ALA A 120 -1.65 28.47 10.86
CA ALA A 120 -1.00 29.76 11.05
C ALA A 120 -0.55 29.99 12.51
N ALA A 121 -1.29 29.49 13.49
CA ALA A 121 -0.88 29.48 14.89
C ALA A 121 0.36 28.59 15.14
N ASN A 122 0.56 27.58 14.29
CA ASN A 122 1.72 26.67 14.31
C ASN A 122 2.78 27.05 13.27
N LYS A 123 2.88 28.34 12.87
CA LYS A 123 3.73 28.83 11.76
C LYS A 123 5.22 28.50 11.85
N ASN A 124 5.70 28.03 13.00
CA ASN A 124 7.10 27.73 13.23
C ASN A 124 7.48 26.27 13.01
N VAL A 125 6.61 25.39 12.48
CA VAL A 125 7.00 23.99 12.22
C VAL A 125 7.96 23.94 11.02
N SER A 126 9.25 24.04 11.31
CA SER A 126 10.33 23.77 10.35
C SER A 126 10.44 22.25 10.13
N THR A 127 10.93 21.81 8.97
CA THR A 127 11.23 20.39 8.72
C THR A 127 12.22 19.82 9.74
N ARG A 128 13.04 20.69 10.36
CA ARG A 128 13.93 20.34 11.47
C ARG A 128 13.19 20.06 12.78
N ASP A 129 12.01 20.61 12.99
CA ASP A 129 11.20 20.35 14.19
C ASP A 129 10.64 18.94 14.24
N PHE A 130 10.64 18.25 13.10
CA PHE A 130 10.36 16.81 13.06
C PHE A 130 11.29 16.01 13.99
N PHE A 131 12.54 16.43 14.11
CA PHE A 131 13.52 15.83 15.02
C PHE A 131 13.44 16.40 16.45
N THR A 132 12.94 17.63 16.60
CA THR A 132 12.74 18.30 17.88
C THR A 132 11.61 17.65 18.69
N TYR A 133 10.51 17.23 18.04
CA TYR A 133 9.37 16.62 18.74
C TYR A 133 9.58 15.12 19.02
N PRO A 134 9.74 14.69 20.29
CA PRO A 134 10.10 13.31 20.62
C PRO A 134 8.98 12.31 20.31
N THR A 135 7.72 12.72 20.38
CA THR A 135 6.55 11.87 20.06
C THR A 135 6.47 11.56 18.57
N LEU A 136 6.76 12.56 17.72
CA LEU A 136 6.75 12.39 16.27
C LEU A 136 7.92 11.51 15.82
N ARG A 137 9.11 11.73 16.38
CA ARG A 137 10.29 10.88 16.14
C ARG A 137 10.04 9.43 16.51
N LYS A 138 9.45 9.14 17.68
CA LYS A 138 9.12 7.77 18.09
C LYS A 138 8.18 7.08 17.10
N ARG A 139 7.14 7.79 16.64
CA ARG A 139 6.19 7.26 15.64
C ARG A 139 6.87 7.02 14.29
N PHE A 140 7.71 7.94 13.84
CA PHE A 140 8.44 7.82 12.60
C PHE A 140 9.41 6.63 12.62
N VAL A 141 10.23 6.51 13.66
CA VAL A 141 11.18 5.39 13.81
C VAL A 141 10.42 4.06 13.88
N CYS A 142 9.30 4.00 14.60
CA CYS A 142 8.46 2.80 14.64
C CYS A 142 7.93 2.42 13.26
N LEU A 143 7.41 3.38 12.48
CA LEU A 143 6.94 3.14 11.12
C LEU A 143 8.07 2.73 10.18
N ALA A 144 9.25 3.35 10.30
CA ALA A 144 10.42 3.01 9.50
C ALA A 144 10.89 1.57 9.79
N ILE A 145 10.96 1.17 11.07
CA ILE A 145 11.30 -0.20 11.46
C ILE A 145 10.26 -1.18 10.91
N CYS A 146 8.96 -0.91 11.08
CA CYS A 146 7.90 -1.77 10.54
C CYS A 146 8.01 -1.92 9.01
N TRP A 147 8.36 -0.83 8.31
CA TRP A 147 8.57 -0.85 6.86
C TRP A 147 9.78 -1.70 6.46
N MET A 148 10.90 -1.57 7.17
CA MET A 148 12.10 -2.39 6.92
C MET A 148 11.84 -3.87 7.21
N MET A 149 11.17 -4.17 8.34
CA MET A 149 10.80 -5.53 8.73
C MET A 149 9.87 -6.19 7.71
N ASN A 150 9.09 -5.42 6.95
CA ASN A 150 8.28 -5.95 5.86
C ASN A 150 9.06 -6.07 4.55
N THR A 151 9.82 -5.04 4.17
CA THR A 151 10.49 -4.95 2.86
C THR A 151 11.65 -5.94 2.73
N ILE A 152 12.48 -6.10 3.77
CA ILE A 152 13.68 -6.91 3.70
C ILE A 152 13.35 -8.41 3.52
N PRO A 153 12.49 -9.03 4.36
CA PRO A 153 12.12 -10.43 4.17
C PRO A 153 11.37 -10.65 2.85
N TYR A 154 10.50 -9.71 2.45
CA TYR A 154 9.77 -9.81 1.19
C TYR A 154 10.70 -9.82 -0.03
N ALA A 155 11.63 -8.88 -0.10
CA ALA A 155 12.64 -8.85 -1.17
C ALA A 155 13.53 -10.10 -1.14
N GLY A 156 13.92 -10.55 0.06
CA GLY A 156 14.70 -11.77 0.25
C GLY A 156 13.99 -13.02 -0.26
N LEU A 157 12.69 -13.17 0.04
CA LEU A 157 11.85 -14.27 -0.44
C LEU A 157 11.75 -14.26 -1.96
N GLN A 158 11.47 -13.10 -2.57
CA GLN A 158 11.39 -12.99 -4.03
C GLN A 158 12.70 -13.33 -4.74
N MET A 159 13.84 -12.95 -4.15
CA MET A 159 15.15 -13.33 -4.69
C MET A 159 15.42 -14.83 -4.53
N ASN A 160 14.99 -15.43 -3.41
CA ASN A 160 15.17 -16.86 -3.13
C ASN A 160 14.41 -17.75 -4.13
N THR A 161 13.25 -17.32 -4.62
CA THR A 161 12.45 -18.06 -5.62
C THR A 161 13.21 -18.44 -6.88
N ARG A 162 14.34 -17.78 -7.18
CA ARG A 162 15.24 -18.12 -8.30
C ARG A 162 16.12 -19.35 -8.06
N PHE A 163 16.41 -19.65 -6.79
CA PHE A 163 17.30 -20.73 -6.37
C PHE A 163 16.56 -22.03 -6.04
N VAL A 164 15.23 -21.95 -5.87
CA VAL A 164 14.40 -23.14 -5.66
C VAL A 164 14.44 -24.02 -6.92
N PRO A 165 14.79 -25.31 -6.81
CA PRO A 165 14.82 -26.22 -7.96
C PRO A 165 13.42 -26.33 -8.59
N GLY A 166 13.34 -26.21 -9.92
CA GLY A 166 12.09 -26.23 -10.67
C GLY A 166 11.98 -25.09 -11.69
N ASN A 167 10.77 -24.88 -12.22
CA ASN A 167 10.50 -23.81 -13.17
C ASN A 167 10.29 -22.47 -12.43
N LYS A 168 11.20 -21.52 -12.65
CA LYS A 168 11.22 -20.19 -12.01
C LYS A 168 9.90 -19.43 -12.18
N PHE A 169 9.23 -19.57 -13.32
CA PHE A 169 7.95 -18.91 -13.59
C PHE A 169 6.82 -19.49 -12.75
N VAL A 170 6.78 -20.82 -12.61
CA VAL A 170 5.77 -21.52 -11.80
C VAL A 170 6.00 -21.26 -10.31
N ASN A 171 7.24 -21.29 -9.85
CA ASN A 171 7.59 -21.00 -8.46
C ASN A 171 7.20 -19.56 -8.08
N PHE A 172 7.44 -18.59 -8.97
CA PHE A 172 7.02 -17.20 -8.74
C PHE A 172 5.50 -17.05 -8.75
N PHE A 173 4.81 -17.69 -9.69
CA PHE A 173 3.34 -17.69 -9.74
C PHE A 173 2.71 -18.28 -8.47
N LEU A 174 3.21 -19.43 -8.01
CA LEU A 174 2.72 -20.06 -6.78
C LEU A 174 3.00 -19.20 -5.54
N ALA A 175 4.17 -18.56 -5.47
CA ALA A 175 4.49 -17.63 -4.38
C ALA A 175 3.51 -16.44 -4.34
N SER A 176 3.22 -15.83 -5.50
CA SER A 176 2.24 -14.74 -5.58
C SER A 176 0.80 -15.21 -5.35
N LEU A 177 0.46 -16.44 -5.75
CA LEU A 177 -0.89 -16.99 -5.52
C LEU A 177 -1.19 -17.15 -4.03
N VAL A 178 -0.21 -17.52 -3.21
CA VAL A 178 -0.33 -17.65 -1.75
C VAL A 178 -0.53 -16.30 -1.06
N GLU A 179 -0.06 -15.20 -1.65
CA GLU A 179 -0.29 -13.85 -1.11
C GLU A 179 -1.77 -13.45 -1.13
N ILE A 180 -2.54 -13.89 -2.12
CA ILE A 180 -3.98 -13.55 -2.24
C ILE A 180 -4.80 -13.98 -1.02
N PRO A 181 -4.84 -15.29 -0.63
CA PRO A 181 -5.57 -15.70 0.56
C PRO A 181 -4.96 -15.14 1.84
N ALA A 182 -3.65 -14.88 1.87
CA ALA A 182 -3.01 -14.21 3.00
C ALA A 182 -3.55 -12.79 3.20
N HIS A 183 -3.75 -12.02 2.12
CA HIS A 183 -4.35 -10.67 2.19
C HIS A 183 -5.80 -10.70 2.71
N PHE A 184 -6.61 -11.65 2.25
CA PHE A 184 -7.97 -11.84 2.78
C PHE A 184 -7.95 -12.20 4.27
N GLY A 185 -7.03 -13.08 4.69
CA GLY A 185 -6.82 -13.43 6.08
C GLY A 185 -6.43 -12.21 6.92
N THR A 186 -5.50 -11.38 6.44
CA THR A 186 -5.09 -10.17 7.16
C THR A 186 -6.22 -9.16 7.27
N TRP A 187 -7.03 -8.99 6.23
CA TRP A 187 -8.21 -8.12 6.27
C TRP A 187 -9.19 -8.57 7.36
N PHE A 188 -9.50 -9.87 7.42
CA PHE A 188 -10.37 -10.45 8.43
C PHE A 188 -9.80 -10.29 9.85
N CYS A 189 -8.51 -10.56 10.03
CA CYS A 189 -7.83 -10.38 11.31
C CYS A 189 -7.80 -8.92 11.78
N ILE A 190 -7.62 -7.96 10.87
CA ILE A 190 -7.67 -6.52 11.18
C ILE A 190 -9.08 -6.12 11.62
N ALA A 191 -10.12 -6.65 10.97
CA ALA A 191 -11.50 -6.36 11.32
C ALA A 191 -11.89 -6.90 12.70
N TYR A 192 -11.40 -8.08 13.09
CA TYR A 192 -11.80 -8.75 14.34
C TYR A 192 -10.88 -8.44 15.54
N PHE A 193 -9.56 -8.56 15.38
CA PHE A 193 -8.58 -8.40 16.47
C PHE A 193 -7.98 -7.00 16.56
N GLY A 194 -8.29 -6.14 15.59
CA GLY A 194 -7.75 -4.79 15.50
C GLY A 194 -6.32 -4.74 14.94
N ARG A 195 -5.91 -3.54 14.52
CA ARG A 195 -4.69 -3.32 13.71
C ARG A 195 -3.37 -3.63 14.42
N ARG A 196 -3.29 -3.43 15.75
CA ARG A 196 -2.05 -3.62 16.51
C ARG A 196 -1.71 -5.09 16.72
N TRP A 197 -2.69 -5.90 17.12
CA TRP A 197 -2.51 -7.33 17.34
C TRP A 197 -2.24 -8.08 16.04
N ASN A 198 -2.89 -7.68 14.95
CA ASN A 198 -2.60 -8.25 13.63
C ASN A 198 -1.12 -8.03 13.22
N LEU A 199 -0.56 -6.85 13.45
CA LEU A 199 0.84 -6.56 13.11
C LEU A 199 1.81 -7.40 13.96
N LEU A 200 1.55 -7.50 15.27
CA LEU A 200 2.42 -8.27 16.18
C LEU A 200 2.40 -9.76 15.87
N THR A 201 1.21 -10.33 15.66
CA THR A 201 1.05 -11.75 15.33
C THR A 201 1.73 -12.10 14.00
N ALA A 202 1.57 -11.26 12.96
CA ALA A 202 2.25 -11.46 11.68
C ALA A 202 3.78 -11.48 11.81
N PHE A 203 4.37 -10.55 12.59
CA PHE A 203 5.82 -10.54 12.80
C PHE A 203 6.32 -11.73 13.61
N ILE A 204 5.57 -12.17 14.62
CA ILE A 204 5.92 -13.38 15.40
C ILE A 204 5.90 -14.60 14.49
N ILE A 205 4.84 -14.79 13.69
CA ILE A 205 4.72 -15.92 12.76
C ILE A 205 5.85 -15.91 11.73
N ALA A 206 6.18 -14.76 11.15
CA ALA A 206 7.29 -14.62 10.21
C ALA A 206 8.63 -14.97 10.86
N THR A 207 8.87 -14.50 12.09
CA THR A 207 10.09 -14.79 12.85
C THR A 207 10.22 -16.29 13.13
N VAL A 208 9.17 -16.92 13.66
CA VAL A 208 9.15 -18.36 13.95
C VAL A 208 9.37 -19.17 12.67
N SER A 209 8.75 -18.79 11.56
CA SER A 209 8.92 -19.46 10.26
C SER A 209 10.37 -19.41 9.79
N CYS A 210 11.03 -18.25 9.88
CA CYS A 210 12.45 -18.13 9.53
C CYS A 210 13.34 -19.00 10.42
N PHE A 211 13.13 -19.01 11.74
CA PHE A 211 13.91 -19.84 12.66
C PHE A 211 13.73 -21.34 12.40
N LEU A 212 12.51 -21.77 12.05
CA LEU A 212 12.23 -23.17 11.72
C LEU A 212 12.96 -23.64 10.46
N THR A 213 13.26 -22.76 9.51
CA THR A 213 13.95 -23.15 8.25
C THR A 213 15.46 -23.36 8.41
N LEU A 214 16.10 -22.78 9.44
CA LEU A 214 17.54 -22.90 9.70
C LEU A 214 18.04 -24.36 9.87
N PRO A 215 17.41 -25.23 10.68
CA PRO A 215 17.86 -26.62 10.84
C PRO A 215 17.75 -27.45 9.56
N PHE A 216 16.79 -27.14 8.68
CA PHE A 216 16.64 -27.84 7.40
C PHE A 216 17.68 -27.42 6.37
N HIS A 217 18.09 -26.15 6.36
CA HIS A 217 19.12 -25.65 5.46
C HIS A 217 20.51 -26.22 5.81
N GLY A 218 20.81 -26.40 7.09
CA GLY A 218 22.04 -27.06 7.55
C GLY A 218 22.19 -28.50 7.05
N LYS A 219 21.09 -29.27 7.01
CA LYS A 219 21.13 -30.66 6.50
C LYS A 219 21.42 -30.75 4.99
N LEU A 220 20.90 -29.83 4.18
CA LEU A 220 21.17 -29.79 2.73
C LEU A 220 22.60 -29.33 2.39
N TYR A 221 23.15 -28.40 3.19
CA TYR A 221 24.52 -27.91 2.98
C TYR A 221 25.61 -28.93 3.35
N PHE A 222 25.37 -29.76 4.37
CA PHE A 222 26.34 -30.79 4.79
C PHE A 222 26.32 -32.06 3.92
N ASP A 223 25.20 -32.39 3.28
CA ASP A 223 25.10 -33.54 2.37
C ASP A 223 25.70 -33.27 0.98
N SER A 224 25.94 -31.99 0.65
CA SER A 224 26.49 -31.55 -0.64
C SER A 224 28.03 -31.48 -0.68
N ARG A 225 28.74 -31.75 0.43
CA ARG A 225 30.21 -31.88 0.37
C ARG A 225 30.55 -33.20 -0.30
N PRO A 226 31.34 -33.22 -1.39
CA PRO A 226 31.91 -34.48 -1.87
C PRO A 226 32.71 -35.08 -0.71
N LYS A 227 32.34 -36.29 -0.29
CA LYS A 227 33.19 -37.11 0.56
C LYS A 227 34.50 -37.30 -0.20
N GLU A 228 35.54 -36.56 0.17
CA GLU A 228 36.90 -36.89 -0.24
C GLU A 228 37.14 -38.34 0.19
N LYS A 229 37.24 -39.22 -0.81
CA LYS A 229 37.66 -40.59 -0.62
C LYS A 229 39.14 -40.52 -0.23
N ASN A 230 39.43 -40.85 1.02
CA ASN A 230 40.75 -41.35 1.43
C ASN A 230 41.06 -42.65 0.69
#